data_AF-A0AAV5TIZ6-F1
#
_entry.id   AF-A0AAV5TIZ6-F1
#
_cell.length_a   1.000
_cell.length_b   1.000
_cell.length_c   1.000
_cell.angle_alpha   90.00
_cell.angle_beta   90.00
_cell.angle_gamma   90.00
#
_symmetry.space_group_name_H-M   'P 1'
#
loop_
_entity.id
_entity.type
_entity.pdbx_description
1 polymer ?
#
loop_
_entity_poly.entity_id
_entity_poly.type
_entity_poly.pdbx_seq_one_letter_code
_entity_poly.pdbx_strand_id
1 'polypeptide(L)'
;QITENHSLDPSDPEEDYKIDKLFYRIFHFCLILGVNFYRDRNIKLRCVSLVIVAVACSINVYFIGYVALLCISQPFEAKRVATSVSVCTWVLQATLSTIFISYWQWTSQPCKVVKLLYEANKGIGIHHNRKSLQTIVNTFYVVVATSVCYYVGIVLATLFDYQVGYLDRQIPMIFGHRHLFIIVQLAILYCIMCWGVALFIFSLLVHATHYEFVYFNDQVLSLLPRDKQSIMEPNCTSDHSVDQRL
;
A
#
# COMPACT_ATOMS: atom_id res chain seq x y z
N GLN A 1 -25.13 33.41 -34.40
CA GLN A 1 -25.59 32.82 -33.14
C GLN A 1 -25.52 31.31 -33.29
N ILE A 2 -24.45 30.70 -32.77
CA ILE A 2 -24.28 29.25 -32.72
C ILE A 2 -24.56 28.87 -31.27
N THR A 3 -25.60 28.07 -31.07
CA THR A 3 -26.05 27.59 -29.76
C THR A 3 -25.21 26.36 -29.41
N GLU A 4 -24.19 26.52 -28.58
CA GLU A 4 -23.49 25.37 -27.97
C GLU A 4 -24.37 24.77 -26.87
N ASN A 5 -25.07 23.69 -27.21
CA ASN A 5 -25.55 22.73 -26.24
C ASN A 5 -24.34 21.98 -25.68
N HIS A 6 -23.66 22.55 -24.70
CA HIS A 6 -22.89 21.76 -23.75
C HIS A 6 -23.90 21.02 -22.88
N SER A 7 -24.24 19.80 -23.27
CA SER A 7 -24.88 18.84 -22.38
C SER A 7 -23.95 18.62 -21.19
N LEU A 8 -24.23 19.32 -20.10
CA LEU A 8 -23.85 18.90 -18.76
C LEU A 8 -24.45 17.51 -18.57
N ASP A 9 -23.67 16.48 -18.85
CA ASP A 9 -23.99 15.13 -18.37
C ASP A 9 -24.04 15.26 -16.84
N PRO A 10 -25.21 15.10 -16.22
CA PRO A 10 -25.28 15.09 -14.77
C PRO A 10 -24.55 13.82 -14.34
N SER A 11 -23.35 13.96 -13.78
CA SER A 11 -22.67 12.88 -13.08
C SER A 11 -23.69 12.24 -12.13
N ASP A 12 -24.11 11.04 -12.47
CA ASP A 12 -25.27 10.38 -11.88
C ASP A 12 -25.03 10.31 -10.36
N PRO A 13 -25.92 10.86 -9.50
CA PRO A 13 -25.70 10.91 -8.05
C PRO A 13 -25.47 9.53 -7.41
N GLU A 14 -25.89 8.45 -8.08
CA GLU A 14 -25.60 7.07 -7.68
C GLU A 14 -24.11 6.71 -7.81
N GLU A 15 -23.39 7.37 -8.71
CA GLU A 15 -21.97 7.18 -8.94
C GLU A 15 -21.12 7.90 -7.89
N ASP A 16 -21.38 9.17 -7.58
CA ASP A 16 -20.71 9.87 -6.46
C ASP A 16 -20.84 9.08 -5.15
N TYR A 17 -22.02 8.53 -4.88
CA TYR A 17 -22.30 7.73 -3.68
C TYR A 17 -21.39 6.49 -3.53
N LYS A 18 -21.04 5.83 -4.64
CA LYS A 18 -20.21 4.61 -4.63
C LYS A 18 -18.73 4.90 -4.38
N ILE A 19 -18.21 6.08 -4.79
CA ILE A 19 -16.83 6.52 -4.49
C ILE A 19 -16.72 6.84 -2.99
N ASP A 20 -17.69 7.59 -2.47
CA ASP A 20 -17.75 7.96 -1.04
C ASP A 20 -17.81 6.72 -0.14
N LYS A 21 -18.59 5.71 -0.53
CA LYS A 21 -18.67 4.43 0.18
C LYS A 21 -17.33 3.69 0.21
N LEU A 22 -16.54 3.79 -0.86
CA LEU A 22 -15.26 3.10 -0.98
C LEU A 22 -14.20 3.75 -0.07
N PHE A 23 -14.12 5.09 -0.10
CA PHE A 23 -13.30 5.85 0.84
C PHE A 23 -13.68 5.55 2.29
N TYR A 24 -14.98 5.53 2.59
CA TYR A 24 -15.47 5.22 3.92
C TYR A 24 -15.00 3.85 4.44
N ARG A 25 -14.96 2.83 3.57
CA ARG A 25 -14.49 1.48 3.94
C ARG A 25 -12.99 1.44 4.25
N ILE A 26 -12.17 2.14 3.46
CA ILE A 26 -10.72 2.25 3.69
C ILE A 26 -10.47 2.98 5.02
N PHE A 27 -11.20 4.05 5.25
CA PHE A 27 -11.19 4.79 6.51
C PHE A 27 -11.55 3.90 7.69
N HIS A 28 -12.63 3.15 7.57
CA HIS A 28 -13.07 2.24 8.61
C HIS A 28 -12.02 1.16 8.91
N PHE A 29 -11.39 0.61 7.87
CA PHE A 29 -10.30 -0.35 8.02
C PHE A 29 -9.07 0.26 8.72
N CYS A 30 -8.68 1.48 8.35
CA CYS A 30 -7.62 2.21 9.02
C CYS A 30 -7.94 2.44 10.50
N LEU A 31 -9.19 2.82 10.82
CA LEU A 31 -9.64 3.00 12.20
C LEU A 31 -9.55 1.69 13.01
N ILE A 32 -9.88 0.54 12.41
CA ILE A 32 -9.72 -0.78 13.06
C ILE A 32 -8.25 -1.07 13.36
N LEU A 33 -7.34 -0.75 12.45
CA LEU A 33 -5.89 -0.88 12.65
C LEU A 33 -5.32 0.12 13.68
N GLY A 34 -6.16 0.98 14.25
CA GLY A 34 -5.72 2.07 15.13
C GLY A 34 -5.09 3.22 14.35
N VAL A 35 -5.05 3.15 13.02
CA VAL A 35 -4.46 4.19 12.18
C VAL A 35 -5.43 5.37 12.05
N ASN A 36 -5.13 6.46 12.76
CA ASN A 36 -6.12 7.52 12.96
C ASN A 36 -5.89 8.73 12.03
N PHE A 37 -6.78 8.88 11.06
CA PHE A 37 -6.72 9.96 10.07
C PHE A 37 -7.40 11.27 10.51
N TYR A 38 -8.21 11.25 11.58
CA TYR A 38 -8.95 12.42 12.04
C TYR A 38 -8.23 13.24 13.13
N ARG A 39 -8.26 14.56 12.96
CA ARG A 39 -7.60 15.54 13.85
C ARG A 39 -8.29 15.72 15.21
N ASP A 40 -9.59 15.43 15.32
CA ASP A 40 -10.40 15.80 16.49
C ASP A 40 -10.81 14.63 17.41
N ARG A 41 -10.12 13.48 17.35
CA ARG A 41 -10.33 12.41 18.33
C ARG A 41 -9.58 12.64 19.64
N ASN A 42 -10.19 12.14 20.72
CA ASN A 42 -9.66 12.11 22.10
C ASN A 42 -8.16 11.75 22.16
N ILE A 43 -7.38 12.56 22.88
CA ILE A 43 -5.92 12.38 23.12
C ILE A 43 -5.60 10.96 23.61
N LYS A 44 -6.50 10.37 24.42
CA LYS A 44 -6.37 9.01 24.95
C LYS A 44 -6.21 7.94 23.85
N LEU A 45 -7.01 8.02 22.79
CA LEU A 45 -6.95 7.06 21.67
C LEU A 45 -5.65 7.19 20.87
N ARG A 46 -5.11 8.41 20.74
CA ARG A 46 -3.81 8.64 20.10
C ARG A 46 -2.67 8.05 20.92
N CYS A 47 -2.71 8.23 22.23
CA CYS A 47 -1.74 7.64 23.13
C CYS A 47 -1.72 6.11 23.03
N VAL A 48 -2.91 5.48 23.05
CA VAL A 48 -3.03 4.02 22.87
C VAL A 48 -2.46 3.56 21.52
N SER A 49 -2.79 4.23 20.42
CA SER A 49 -2.22 3.89 19.11
C SER A 49 -0.70 4.02 19.08
N LEU A 50 -0.15 5.06 19.70
CA LEU A 50 1.29 5.29 19.77
C LEU A 50 1.98 4.20 20.59
N VAL A 51 1.38 3.78 21.70
CA VAL A 51 1.87 2.66 22.52
C VAL A 51 1.86 1.36 21.72
N ILE A 52 0.78 1.04 20.99
CA ILE A 52 0.71 -0.17 20.15
C ILE A 52 1.84 -0.16 19.10
N VAL A 53 2.03 0.97 18.42
CA VAL A 53 3.10 1.11 17.42
C VAL A 53 4.46 0.96 18.06
N ALA A 54 4.71 1.63 19.19
CA ALA A 54 5.99 1.56 19.88
C ALA A 54 6.34 0.12 20.29
N VAL A 55 5.36 -0.62 20.83
CA VAL A 55 5.53 -2.03 21.20
C VAL A 55 5.79 -2.90 19.97
N ALA A 56 4.97 -2.79 18.93
CA ALA A 56 5.14 -3.58 17.70
C ALA A 56 6.48 -3.32 17.02
N CYS A 57 6.87 -2.06 16.87
CA CYS A 57 8.17 -1.67 16.31
C CYS A 57 9.33 -2.19 17.16
N SER A 58 9.24 -2.13 18.49
CA SER A 58 10.30 -2.64 19.38
C SER A 58 10.47 -4.15 19.24
N ILE A 59 9.37 -4.90 19.16
CA ILE A 59 9.40 -6.35 18.92
C ILE A 59 10.05 -6.66 17.56
N ASN A 60 9.67 -5.93 16.51
CA ASN A 60 10.23 -6.17 15.17
C ASN A 60 11.72 -5.81 15.08
N VAL A 61 12.16 -4.72 15.71
CA VAL A 61 13.58 -4.35 15.78
C VAL A 61 14.37 -5.41 16.54
N TYR A 62 13.85 -5.90 17.67
CA TYR A 62 14.46 -7.01 18.41
C TYR A 62 14.55 -8.28 17.55
N PHE A 63 13.48 -8.63 16.83
CA PHE A 63 13.46 -9.77 15.92
C PHE A 63 14.51 -9.64 14.81
N ILE A 64 14.59 -8.50 14.13
CA ILE A 64 15.59 -8.25 13.08
C ILE A 64 17.00 -8.39 13.65
N GLY A 65 17.26 -7.80 14.82
CA GLY A 65 18.56 -7.90 15.49
C GLY A 65 18.93 -9.35 15.84
N TYR A 66 17.97 -10.12 16.37
CA TYR A 66 18.17 -11.53 16.70
C TYR A 66 18.49 -12.37 15.45
N VAL A 67 17.73 -12.20 14.37
CA VAL A 67 17.97 -12.93 13.11
C VAL A 67 19.31 -12.53 12.49
N ALA A 68 19.70 -11.25 12.55
CA ALA A 68 20.99 -10.79 12.08
C ALA A 68 22.14 -11.42 12.88
N LEU A 69 22.03 -11.47 14.22
CA LEU A 69 23.01 -12.15 15.08
C LEU A 69 23.12 -13.64 14.76
N LEU A 70 22.01 -14.33 14.53
CA LEU A 70 22.02 -15.73 14.11
C LEU A 70 22.70 -15.93 12.76
N CYS A 71 22.46 -15.04 11.79
CA CYS A 71 23.09 -15.12 10.48
C CYS A 71 24.62 -14.98 10.54
N ILE A 72 25.12 -14.18 11.48
CA ILE A 72 26.57 -13.97 11.69
C ILE A 72 27.18 -15.12 12.51
N SER A 73 26.45 -15.65 13.49
CA SER A 73 26.97 -16.63 14.45
C SER A 73 26.94 -18.08 13.95
N GLN A 74 26.03 -18.41 13.02
CA GLN A 74 25.86 -19.76 12.47
C GLN A 74 26.72 -19.96 11.20
N PRO A 75 27.18 -21.20 10.90
CA PRO A 75 27.95 -21.49 9.70
C PRO A 75 27.20 -21.08 8.45
N PHE A 76 27.89 -20.40 7.53
CA PHE A 76 27.27 -19.79 6.36
C PHE A 76 26.56 -20.82 5.47
N GLU A 77 25.28 -20.58 5.22
CA GLU A 77 24.47 -21.38 4.30
C GLU A 77 23.66 -20.42 3.42
N ALA A 78 23.99 -20.37 2.13
CA ALA A 78 23.49 -19.34 1.22
C ALA A 78 21.95 -19.25 1.18
N LYS A 79 21.25 -20.39 1.16
CA LYS A 79 19.78 -20.43 1.12
C LYS A 79 19.15 -19.89 2.41
N ARG A 80 19.71 -20.29 3.56
CA ARG A 80 19.25 -19.83 4.88
C ARG A 80 19.46 -18.33 5.02
N VAL A 81 20.67 -17.85 4.72
CA VAL A 81 21.02 -16.43 4.80
C VAL A 81 20.16 -15.60 3.84
N ALA A 82 19.98 -16.02 2.59
CA ALA A 82 19.13 -15.31 1.64
C ALA A 82 17.67 -15.20 2.12
N THR A 83 17.12 -16.29 2.66
CA THR A 83 15.75 -16.31 3.20
C THR A 83 15.63 -15.38 4.42
N SER A 84 16.55 -15.48 5.38
CA SER A 84 16.57 -14.64 6.58
C SER A 84 16.73 -13.15 6.24
N VAL A 85 17.64 -12.82 5.32
CA VAL A 85 17.83 -11.44 4.84
C VAL A 85 16.57 -10.93 4.18
N SER A 86 15.94 -11.71 3.30
CA SER A 86 14.68 -11.33 2.64
C SER A 86 13.59 -11.02 3.68
N VAL A 87 13.36 -11.93 4.63
CA VAL A 87 12.37 -11.74 5.69
C VAL A 87 12.68 -10.49 6.52
N CYS A 88 13.94 -10.29 6.94
CA CYS A 88 14.34 -9.10 7.68
C CYS A 88 14.13 -7.81 6.89
N THR A 89 14.43 -7.78 5.59
CA THR A 89 14.18 -6.61 4.74
C THR A 89 12.70 -6.27 4.67
N TRP A 90 11.84 -7.28 4.48
CA TRP A 90 10.38 -7.09 4.48
C TRP A 90 9.87 -6.54 5.82
N VAL A 91 10.30 -7.13 6.93
CA VAL A 91 9.91 -6.67 8.28
C VAL A 91 10.43 -5.26 8.55
N LEU A 92 11.64 -4.93 8.11
CA LEU A 92 12.24 -3.60 8.26
C LEU A 92 11.45 -2.55 7.47
N GLN A 93 11.13 -2.82 6.21
CA GLN A 93 10.31 -1.93 5.38
C GLN A 93 8.93 -1.69 6.01
N ALA A 94 8.28 -2.75 6.51
CA ALA A 94 6.99 -2.64 7.16
C ALA A 94 7.07 -1.81 8.46
N THR A 95 8.12 -2.01 9.26
CA THR A 95 8.36 -1.29 10.51
C THR A 95 8.61 0.19 10.27
N LEU A 96 9.51 0.53 9.33
CA LEU A 96 9.77 1.92 8.93
C LEU A 96 8.49 2.60 8.43
N SER A 97 7.72 1.92 7.58
CA SER A 97 6.46 2.46 7.06
C SER A 97 5.43 2.71 8.16
N THR A 98 5.39 1.86 9.17
CA THR A 98 4.52 2.05 10.35
C THR A 98 4.94 3.30 11.13
N ILE A 99 6.24 3.51 11.34
CA ILE A 99 6.78 4.72 11.98
C ILE A 99 6.39 5.98 11.18
N PHE A 100 6.54 5.94 9.85
CA PHE A 100 6.11 7.03 8.97
C PHE A 100 4.61 7.33 9.09
N ILE A 101 3.76 6.30 9.10
CA ILE A 101 2.32 6.46 9.31
C ILE A 101 2.04 7.10 10.68
N SER A 102 2.70 6.66 11.74
CA SER A 102 2.52 7.24 13.08
C SER A 102 2.97 8.69 13.16
N TYR A 103 4.07 9.02 12.49
CA TYR A 103 4.50 10.41 12.34
C TYR A 103 3.48 11.25 11.56
N TRP A 104 2.92 10.70 10.47
CA TRP A 104 1.84 11.35 9.74
C TRP A 104 0.62 11.60 10.62
N GLN A 105 0.19 10.62 11.42
CA GLN A 105 -0.91 10.80 12.38
C GLN A 105 -0.65 11.95 13.35
N TRP A 106 0.58 12.01 13.90
CA TRP A 106 0.98 13.08 14.82
C TRP A 106 0.90 14.46 14.17
N THR A 107 1.33 14.56 12.91
CA THR A 107 1.37 15.82 12.15
C THR A 107 0.05 16.17 11.48
N SER A 108 -1.01 15.36 11.64
CA SER A 108 -2.32 15.54 10.99
C SER A 108 -2.28 15.62 9.46
N GLN A 109 -1.19 15.20 8.84
CA GLN A 109 -1.04 15.07 7.38
C GLN A 109 -2.08 14.13 6.73
N PRO A 110 -2.49 13.01 7.36
CA PRO A 110 -3.43 12.10 6.74
C PRO A 110 -4.80 12.73 6.45
N CYS A 111 -5.23 13.70 7.26
CA CYS A 111 -6.45 14.47 7.00
C CYS A 111 -6.32 15.32 5.72
N LYS A 112 -5.15 15.94 5.51
CA LYS A 112 -4.86 16.71 4.29
C LYS A 112 -4.77 15.79 3.08
N VAL A 113 -4.08 14.65 3.21
CA VAL A 113 -3.95 13.65 2.15
C VAL A 113 -5.31 13.10 1.74
N VAL A 114 -6.17 12.79 2.71
CA VAL A 114 -7.54 12.36 2.43
C VAL A 114 -8.32 13.45 1.72
N LYS A 115 -8.26 14.68 2.20
CA LYS A 115 -8.98 15.79 1.58
C LYS A 115 -8.54 15.95 0.12
N LEU A 116 -7.24 15.88 -0.14
CA LEU A 116 -6.68 15.91 -1.50
C LEU A 116 -7.13 14.71 -2.33
N LEU A 117 -7.17 13.50 -1.75
CA LEU A 117 -7.70 12.31 -2.42
C LEU A 117 -9.19 12.48 -2.75
N TYR A 118 -9.98 12.99 -1.82
CA TYR A 118 -11.40 13.21 -2.01
C TYR A 118 -11.68 14.23 -3.11
N GLU A 119 -10.96 15.36 -3.09
CA GLU A 119 -11.05 16.39 -4.13
C GLU A 119 -10.59 15.87 -5.50
N ALA A 120 -9.47 15.13 -5.54
CA ALA A 120 -9.00 14.51 -6.78
C ALA A 120 -10.03 13.53 -7.35
N ASN A 121 -10.65 12.68 -6.51
CA ASN A 121 -11.66 11.71 -6.95
C ASN A 121 -12.99 12.31 -7.42
N LYS A 122 -13.21 13.61 -7.21
CA LYS A 122 -14.30 14.36 -7.86
C LYS A 122 -13.94 14.88 -9.24
N GLY A 123 -12.70 14.69 -9.68
CA GLY A 123 -12.24 15.07 -11.01
C GLY A 123 -12.95 14.26 -12.10
N ILE A 124 -13.22 14.93 -13.23
CA ILE A 124 -13.97 14.36 -14.35
C ILE A 124 -13.17 13.21 -15.01
N GLY A 125 -11.84 13.30 -15.01
CA GLY A 125 -10.96 12.27 -15.59
C GLY A 125 -10.96 10.95 -14.81
N ILE A 126 -11.10 11.03 -13.49
CA ILE A 126 -11.24 9.84 -12.64
C ILE A 126 -12.61 9.19 -12.82
N HIS A 127 -13.66 9.99 -13.01
CA HIS A 127 -15.00 9.48 -13.28
C HIS A 127 -15.03 8.61 -14.54
N HIS A 128 -14.25 8.99 -15.56
CA HIS A 128 -14.09 8.22 -16.80
C HIS A 128 -13.34 6.88 -16.60
N ASN A 129 -12.36 6.83 -15.69
CA ASN A 129 -11.51 5.65 -15.42
C ASN A 129 -11.90 4.83 -14.18
N ARG A 130 -13.13 4.99 -13.72
CA ARG A 130 -13.63 4.49 -12.44
C ARG A 130 -13.54 2.98 -12.24
N LYS A 131 -13.77 2.19 -13.29
CA LYS A 131 -13.64 0.72 -13.26
C LYS A 131 -12.22 0.28 -12.90
N SER A 132 -11.22 1.02 -13.36
CA SER A 132 -9.82 0.77 -13.01
C SER A 132 -9.56 1.07 -11.54
N LEU A 133 -10.09 2.19 -11.02
CA LEU A 133 -9.98 2.53 -9.60
C LEU A 133 -10.63 1.46 -8.71
N GLN A 134 -11.81 0.97 -9.07
CA GLN A 134 -12.47 -0.13 -8.35
C GLN A 134 -11.64 -1.42 -8.36
N THR A 135 -10.96 -1.71 -9.47
CA THR A 135 -10.08 -2.89 -9.60
C THR A 135 -8.87 -2.79 -8.67
N ILE A 136 -8.26 -1.60 -8.54
CA ILE A 136 -7.15 -1.36 -7.62
C ILE A 136 -7.59 -1.63 -6.18
N VAL A 137 -8.79 -1.18 -5.81
CA VAL A 137 -9.33 -1.35 -4.45
C VAL A 137 -9.65 -2.81 -4.15
N ASN A 138 -10.27 -3.52 -5.10
CA ASN A 138 -10.53 -4.94 -4.94
C ASN A 138 -9.22 -5.73 -4.79
N THR A 139 -8.22 -5.41 -5.61
CA THR A 139 -6.88 -5.99 -5.50
C THR A 139 -6.28 -5.73 -4.13
N PHE A 140 -6.40 -4.52 -3.58
CA PHE A 140 -5.93 -4.20 -2.23
C PHE A 140 -6.59 -5.08 -1.17
N TYR A 141 -7.91 -5.24 -1.18
CA TYR A 141 -8.60 -6.11 -0.23
C TYR A 141 -8.19 -7.59 -0.36
N VAL A 142 -7.97 -8.07 -1.59
CA VAL A 142 -7.48 -9.42 -1.83
C VAL A 142 -6.06 -9.60 -1.27
N VAL A 143 -5.16 -8.64 -1.48
CA VAL A 143 -3.80 -8.65 -0.93
C VAL A 143 -3.81 -8.65 0.59
N VAL A 144 -4.66 -7.81 1.20
CA VAL A 144 -4.84 -7.75 2.66
C VAL A 144 -5.37 -9.10 3.18
N ALA A 145 -6.43 -9.65 2.58
CA ALA A 145 -7.00 -10.92 2.99
C ALA A 145 -5.99 -12.07 2.86
N THR A 146 -5.24 -12.11 1.76
CA THR A 146 -4.19 -13.11 1.53
C THR A 146 -3.08 -13.00 2.57
N SER A 147 -2.65 -11.77 2.89
CA SER A 147 -1.64 -11.51 3.93
C SER A 147 -2.11 -11.98 5.30
N VAL A 148 -3.35 -11.65 5.68
CA VAL A 148 -3.94 -12.11 6.95
C VAL A 148 -4.02 -13.64 6.99
N CYS A 149 -4.56 -14.28 5.95
CA CYS A 149 -4.65 -15.74 5.87
C CYS A 149 -3.28 -16.42 5.97
N TYR A 150 -2.26 -15.85 5.32
CA TYR A 150 -0.89 -16.35 5.39
C TYR A 150 -0.35 -16.33 6.83
N TYR A 151 -0.49 -15.20 7.54
CA TYR A 151 -0.03 -15.10 8.93
C TYR A 151 -0.85 -15.95 9.89
N VAL A 152 -2.17 -16.07 9.69
CA VAL A 152 -3.02 -17.01 10.45
C VAL A 152 -2.52 -18.45 10.25
N GLY A 153 -2.19 -18.83 9.02
CA GLY A 153 -1.59 -20.14 8.72
C GLY A 153 -0.28 -20.37 9.47
N ILE A 154 0.61 -19.36 9.52
CA ILE A 154 1.86 -19.44 10.28
C ILE A 154 1.60 -19.57 11.80
N VAL A 155 0.63 -18.82 12.34
CA VAL A 155 0.26 -18.91 13.75
C VAL A 155 -0.27 -20.31 14.08
N LEU A 156 -1.17 -20.85 13.26
CA LEU A 156 -1.69 -22.21 13.42
C LEU A 156 -0.55 -23.24 13.35
N ALA A 157 0.34 -23.12 12.37
CA ALA A 157 1.49 -24.01 12.26
C ALA A 157 2.42 -23.91 13.48
N THR A 158 2.60 -22.72 14.04
CA THR A 158 3.38 -22.50 15.27
C THR A 158 2.72 -23.15 16.49
N LEU A 159 1.38 -23.15 16.56
CA LEU A 159 0.62 -23.82 17.63
C LEU A 159 0.69 -25.35 17.54
N PHE A 160 0.71 -25.90 16.34
CA PHE A 160 0.82 -27.34 16.10
C PHE A 160 2.27 -27.84 15.96
N ASP A 161 3.26 -27.02 16.35
CA ASP A 161 4.70 -27.30 16.23
C ASP A 161 5.18 -27.67 14.82
N TYR A 162 4.39 -27.34 13.79
CA TYR A 162 4.71 -27.59 12.40
C TYR A 162 5.76 -26.60 11.91
N GLN A 163 6.86 -27.09 11.32
CA GLN A 163 7.92 -26.26 10.76
C GLN A 163 7.52 -25.77 9.36
N VAL A 164 7.23 -24.47 9.25
CA VAL A 164 6.88 -23.82 7.97
C VAL A 164 8.11 -23.10 7.43
N GLY A 165 8.56 -23.51 6.24
CA GLY A 165 9.63 -22.87 5.48
C GLY A 165 11.05 -23.28 5.89
N TYR A 166 12.04 -22.78 5.14
CA TYR A 166 13.49 -22.96 5.38
C TYR A 166 14.05 -21.95 6.39
N LEU A 167 13.25 -21.53 7.36
CA LEU A 167 13.73 -20.67 8.44
C LEU A 167 14.49 -21.51 9.46
N ASP A 168 15.58 -20.94 9.98
CA ASP A 168 16.40 -21.55 11.03
C ASP A 168 15.52 -21.96 12.22
N ARG A 169 15.72 -23.18 12.73
CA ARG A 169 14.97 -23.72 13.87
C ARG A 169 15.11 -22.88 15.13
N GLN A 170 16.17 -22.07 15.23
CA GLN A 170 16.40 -21.16 16.35
C GLN A 170 15.53 -19.89 16.27
N ILE A 171 15.06 -19.50 15.08
CA ILE A 171 14.28 -18.26 14.90
C ILE A 171 12.95 -18.30 15.69
N PRO A 172 12.15 -19.39 15.64
CA PRO A 172 10.97 -19.50 16.49
C PRO A 172 11.27 -19.54 17.99
N MET A 173 12.52 -19.80 18.40
CA MET A 173 12.94 -19.84 19.81
C MET A 173 13.45 -18.49 20.33
N ILE A 174 13.19 -17.39 19.62
CA ILE A 174 13.65 -16.04 20.00
C ILE A 174 13.28 -15.64 21.44
N PHE A 175 12.14 -16.09 21.96
CA PHE A 175 11.70 -15.86 23.34
C PHE A 175 11.90 -17.08 24.25
N GLY A 176 12.82 -17.98 23.90
CA GLY A 176 13.08 -19.24 24.63
C GLY A 176 12.04 -20.33 24.38
N HIS A 177 10.79 -19.97 24.10
CA HIS A 177 9.71 -20.91 23.74
C HIS A 177 9.11 -20.61 22.38
N ARG A 178 8.88 -21.68 21.60
CA ARG A 178 8.31 -21.62 20.24
C ARG A 178 6.93 -20.97 20.18
N HIS A 179 6.03 -21.27 21.12
CA HIS A 179 4.68 -20.72 21.10
C HIS A 179 4.65 -19.20 21.33
N LEU A 180 5.66 -18.64 22.01
CA LEU A 180 5.77 -17.19 22.20
C LEU A 180 6.12 -16.46 20.89
N PHE A 181 6.55 -17.18 19.86
CA PHE A 181 6.80 -16.62 18.52
C PHE A 181 5.54 -16.03 17.88
N ILE A 182 4.34 -16.44 18.34
CA ILE A 182 3.06 -15.85 17.91
C ILE A 182 3.04 -14.33 18.18
N ILE A 183 3.69 -13.86 19.24
CA ILE A 183 3.81 -12.42 19.56
C ILE A 183 4.54 -11.68 18.43
N VAL A 184 5.64 -12.25 17.94
CA VAL A 184 6.39 -11.70 16.80
C VAL A 184 5.53 -11.72 15.54
N GLN A 185 4.82 -12.82 15.28
CA GLN A 185 3.95 -12.93 14.10
C GLN A 185 2.84 -11.87 14.10
N LEU A 186 2.22 -11.60 15.26
CA LEU A 186 1.22 -10.55 15.40
C LEU A 186 1.81 -9.15 15.21
N ALA A 187 3.01 -8.89 15.76
CA ALA A 187 3.70 -7.61 15.58
C ALA A 187 4.10 -7.36 14.12
N ILE A 188 4.58 -8.39 13.42
CA ILE A 188 4.90 -8.32 12.00
C ILE A 188 3.62 -8.10 11.18
N LEU A 189 2.56 -8.87 11.43
CA LEU A 189 1.28 -8.71 10.73
C LEU A 189 0.74 -7.29 10.88
N TYR A 190 0.77 -6.74 12.10
CA TYR A 190 0.37 -5.35 12.35
C TYR A 190 1.14 -4.35 11.47
N CYS A 191 2.47 -4.45 11.44
CA CYS A 191 3.30 -3.56 10.63
C CYS A 191 3.08 -3.74 9.12
N ILE A 192 2.88 -4.98 8.65
CA ILE A 192 2.57 -5.25 7.24
C ILE A 192 1.23 -4.67 6.84
N MET A 193 0.22 -4.74 7.71
CA MET A 193 -1.09 -4.15 7.46
C MET A 193 -1.00 -2.62 7.37
N CYS A 194 -0.25 -1.99 8.28
CA CYS A 194 0.05 -0.55 8.20
C CYS A 194 0.78 -0.20 6.90
N TRP A 195 1.81 -0.97 6.53
CA TRP A 195 2.53 -0.76 5.28
C TRP A 195 1.65 -0.93 4.03
N GLY A 196 0.76 -1.92 4.02
CA GLY A 196 -0.22 -2.11 2.95
C GLY A 196 -1.13 -0.89 2.80
N VAL A 197 -1.61 -0.32 3.91
CA VAL A 197 -2.39 0.94 3.90
C VAL A 197 -1.58 2.09 3.30
N ALA A 198 -0.31 2.24 3.68
CA ALA A 198 0.55 3.29 3.10
C ALA A 198 0.72 3.15 1.58
N LEU A 199 1.05 1.94 1.12
CA LEU A 199 1.21 1.64 -0.30
C LEU A 199 -0.08 1.89 -1.08
N PHE A 200 -1.21 1.54 -0.48
CA PHE A 200 -2.50 1.72 -1.11
C PHE A 200 -2.89 3.19 -1.25
N ILE A 201 -2.69 4.01 -0.20
CA ILE A 201 -2.90 5.46 -0.26
C ILE A 201 -1.99 6.08 -1.34
N PHE A 202 -0.73 5.68 -1.37
CA PHE A 202 0.22 6.14 -2.39
C PHE A 202 -0.23 5.72 -3.81
N SER A 203 -0.64 4.47 -3.99
CA SER A 203 -1.14 3.94 -5.26
C SER A 203 -2.37 4.72 -5.75
N LEU A 204 -3.33 4.99 -4.86
CA LEU A 204 -4.51 5.79 -5.20
C LEU A 204 -4.13 7.22 -5.60
N LEU A 205 -3.22 7.87 -4.88
CA LEU A 205 -2.74 9.21 -5.25
C LEU A 205 -2.12 9.22 -6.64
N VAL A 206 -1.20 8.29 -6.91
CA VAL A 206 -0.52 8.20 -8.21
C VAL A 206 -1.52 7.96 -9.35
N HIS A 207 -2.48 7.05 -9.16
CA HIS A 207 -3.46 6.74 -10.20
C HIS A 207 -4.46 7.88 -10.38
N ALA A 208 -4.91 8.51 -9.30
CA ALA A 208 -5.79 9.68 -9.36
C ALA A 208 -5.13 10.82 -10.16
N THR A 209 -3.88 11.15 -9.83
CA THR A 209 -3.11 12.16 -10.54
C THR A 209 -2.89 11.77 -12.01
N HIS A 210 -2.52 10.51 -12.28
CA HIS A 210 -2.33 10.02 -13.64
C HIS A 210 -3.59 10.15 -14.50
N TYR A 211 -4.76 9.75 -14.00
CA TYR A 211 -6.01 9.83 -14.75
C TYR A 211 -6.44 11.27 -15.04
N GLU A 212 -6.25 12.19 -14.10
CA GLU A 212 -6.50 13.62 -14.33
C GLU A 212 -5.56 14.20 -15.39
N PHE A 213 -4.27 13.83 -15.38
CA PHE A 213 -3.32 14.27 -16.42
C PHE A 213 -3.66 13.71 -17.80
N VAL A 214 -4.04 12.43 -17.90
CA VAL A 214 -4.45 11.83 -19.18
C VAL A 214 -5.69 12.54 -19.70
N TYR A 215 -6.70 12.73 -18.86
CA TYR A 215 -7.92 13.44 -19.25
C TYR A 215 -7.65 14.89 -19.69
N PHE A 216 -6.80 15.62 -18.96
CA PHE A 216 -6.40 16.97 -19.35
C PHE A 216 -5.67 16.99 -20.70
N ASN A 217 -4.75 16.05 -20.93
CA ASN A 217 -4.04 15.95 -22.20
C ASN A 217 -4.98 15.61 -23.36
N ASP A 218 -5.94 14.71 -23.17
CA ASP A 218 -6.95 14.36 -24.18
C ASP A 218 -7.80 15.58 -24.54
N GLN A 219 -8.18 16.39 -23.55
CA GLN A 219 -8.90 17.66 -23.79
C GLN A 219 -8.06 18.66 -24.58
N VAL A 220 -6.78 18.84 -24.24
CA VAL A 220 -5.86 19.73 -24.99
C VAL A 220 -5.66 19.23 -26.43
N LEU A 221 -5.50 17.92 -26.62
CA LEU A 221 -5.38 17.28 -27.94
C LEU A 221 -6.62 17.47 -28.80
N SER A 222 -7.82 17.46 -28.19
CA SER A 222 -9.09 17.68 -28.90
C SER A 222 -9.29 19.12 -29.38
N LEU A 223 -8.62 20.09 -28.75
CA LEU A 223 -8.66 21.52 -29.12
C LEU A 223 -7.64 21.90 -30.21
N LEU A 224 -6.68 21.01 -30.51
CA LEU A 224 -5.70 21.24 -31.58
C LEU A 224 -6.37 21.01 -32.95
N PRO A 225 -6.21 21.94 -33.92
CA PRO A 225 -6.66 21.74 -35.29
C PRO A 225 -6.07 20.44 -35.86
N ARG A 226 -6.88 19.63 -36.55
CA ARG A 226 -6.48 18.33 -37.11
C ARG A 226 -5.17 18.37 -37.92
N ASP A 227 -4.85 19.50 -38.55
CA ASP A 227 -3.62 19.69 -39.33
C ASP A 227 -2.33 19.70 -38.48
N LYS A 228 -2.41 19.84 -37.14
CA LYS A 228 -1.25 19.78 -36.23
C LYS A 228 -1.14 18.49 -35.43
N GLN A 229 -2.17 17.64 -35.41
CA GLN A 229 -2.13 16.36 -34.68
C GLN A 229 -1.11 15.38 -35.30
N SER A 230 -0.91 15.42 -36.63
CA SER A 230 0.07 14.56 -37.31
C SER A 230 1.54 14.90 -37.02
N ILE A 231 1.83 16.05 -36.39
CA ILE A 231 3.20 16.48 -36.06
C ILE A 231 3.61 15.97 -34.67
N MET A 232 2.64 15.57 -33.84
CA MET A 232 2.86 15.26 -32.42
C MET A 232 2.81 13.76 -32.09
N GLU A 233 2.51 12.89 -33.06
CA GLU A 233 2.76 11.45 -32.89
C GLU A 233 4.27 11.23 -32.81
N PRO A 234 4.82 10.73 -31.68
CA PRO A 234 6.19 10.26 -31.68
C PRO A 234 6.25 9.08 -32.64
N ASN A 235 6.94 9.29 -33.76
CA ASN A 235 7.20 8.27 -34.76
C ASN A 235 8.15 7.23 -34.15
N CYS A 236 7.62 6.35 -33.30
CA CYS A 236 8.28 5.14 -32.83
C CYS A 236 8.19 4.07 -33.92
N THR A 237 8.60 4.40 -35.14
CA THR A 237 9.05 3.41 -36.11
C THR A 237 10.41 2.92 -35.62
N SER A 238 10.38 1.86 -34.82
CA SER A 238 11.54 1.04 -34.56
C SER A 238 11.89 0.33 -35.88
N ASP A 239 12.68 1.01 -36.71
CA ASP A 239 13.44 0.38 -37.79
C ASP A 239 14.48 -0.55 -37.15
N HIS A 240 14.05 -1.76 -36.82
CA HIS A 240 14.96 -2.89 -36.69
C HIS A 240 15.34 -3.38 -38.09
N SER A 241 16.06 -2.54 -38.84
CA SER A 241 16.89 -3.02 -39.93
C SER A 241 18.12 -3.68 -39.30
N VAL A 242 18.07 -5.01 -39.31
CA VAL A 242 19.15 -5.92 -38.99
C VAL A 242 20.32 -5.62 -39.94
N ASP A 243 21.31 -4.87 -39.47
CA ASP A 243 22.61 -4.79 -40.14
C ASP A 243 23.48 -5.95 -39.63
N GLN A 244 23.26 -7.12 -40.23
CA GLN A 244 24.27 -8.16 -40.29
C GLN A 244 25.38 -7.69 -41.22
N ARG A 245 26.52 -7.26 -40.68
CA ARG A 245 27.83 -7.47 -41.28
C ARG A 245 29.00 -7.07 -40.36
N LEU A 246 29.95 -8.00 -40.32
CA LEU A 246 31.31 -8.00 -39.74
C LEU A 246 31.43 -8.42 -38.27
#